data_AF-A0A1Q3JLE9-F1
#
_entry.id   AF-A0A1Q3JLE9-F1
#
_cell.length_a   1.000
_cell.length_b   1.000
_cell.length_c   1.000
_cell.angle_alpha   90.00
_cell.angle_beta   90.00
_cell.angle_gamma   90.00
#
_symmetry.space_group_name_H-M   'P 1'
#
loop_
_entity.id
_entity.type
_entity.pdbx_description
1 polymer ?
#
loop_
_entity_poly.entity_id
_entity_poly.type
_entity_poly.pdbx_seq_one_letter_code
_entity_poly.pdbx_strand_id
1 'polypeptide(L)'
;MKVAVLGNCQARSLAAALAWASPDIEATEIVWSGVRDETHAEQIRDSLAAYDLVLSQPYKGFRALRPKLIDRFAPRAIYYPRFYFTGLHPDARKMTVGPGSFQFGVWHSNLAMAAFVRGVPVQEAADLYNAYLYGVLGYYDDYARAEALQIDAGRQLGLDLAEAFEGWRGQVFADDPVHQHLTVGVAMAEALIAAHGLDRTPDEARGPLPADPLAGGFVWPIYPEVARRHTITGAAAPDVIFRNAERDPEVGLQQMLQEAYSAYAAAPEAVAAQPGLAEAVETLRREGV
;
A
#
# COMPACT_ATOMS: atom_id res chain seq x y z
N MET A 1 -14.62 24.08 -7.76
CA MET A 1 -15.28 22.76 -7.85
C MET A 1 -15.02 22.02 -6.55
N LYS A 2 -16.07 21.61 -5.84
CA LYS A 2 -15.99 20.83 -4.61
C LYS A 2 -15.92 19.34 -4.92
N VAL A 3 -14.87 18.68 -4.47
CA VAL A 3 -14.61 17.25 -4.75
C VAL A 3 -14.53 16.48 -3.43
N ALA A 4 -15.37 15.47 -3.24
CA ALA A 4 -15.19 14.52 -2.16
C ALA A 4 -14.29 13.37 -2.62
N VAL A 5 -13.29 13.00 -1.83
CA VAL A 5 -12.36 11.90 -2.13
C VAL A 5 -12.48 10.82 -1.05
N LEU A 6 -13.17 9.73 -1.38
CA LEU A 6 -13.49 8.63 -0.46
C LEU A 6 -12.53 7.46 -0.67
N GLY A 7 -11.88 7.00 0.41
CA GLY A 7 -10.98 5.85 0.31
C GLY A 7 -10.41 5.44 1.65
N ASN A 8 -9.41 4.56 1.62
CA ASN A 8 -8.52 4.35 2.77
C ASN A 8 -7.61 5.58 2.96
N CYS A 9 -6.48 5.43 3.66
CA CYS A 9 -5.48 6.47 3.83
C CYS A 9 -5.04 7.14 2.52
N GLN A 10 -5.05 6.43 1.39
CA GLN A 10 -4.67 6.93 0.06
C GLN A 10 -5.55 8.07 -0.45
N ALA A 11 -6.78 8.21 0.07
CA ALA A 11 -7.64 9.36 -0.22
C ALA A 11 -6.98 10.70 0.14
N ARG A 12 -6.12 10.72 1.17
CA ARG A 12 -5.37 11.92 1.57
C ARG A 12 -4.37 12.34 0.49
N SER A 13 -3.58 11.40 -0.03
CA SER A 13 -2.62 11.67 -1.10
C SER A 13 -3.33 12.14 -2.38
N LEU A 14 -4.45 11.50 -2.74
CA LEU A 14 -5.21 11.89 -3.92
C LEU A 14 -5.84 13.28 -3.76
N ALA A 15 -6.43 13.60 -2.61
CA ALA A 15 -6.99 14.92 -2.34
C ALA A 15 -5.92 16.02 -2.41
N ALA A 16 -4.75 15.79 -1.79
CA ALA A 16 -3.61 16.71 -1.85
C ALA A 16 -3.10 16.90 -3.29
N ALA A 17 -2.99 15.81 -4.06
CA ALA A 17 -2.56 15.85 -5.45
C ALA A 17 -3.55 16.60 -6.36
N LEU A 18 -4.86 16.41 -6.16
CA LEU A 18 -5.90 17.12 -6.92
C LEU A 18 -5.90 18.62 -6.66
N ALA A 19 -5.81 19.03 -5.38
CA ALA A 19 -5.71 20.43 -5.00
C ALA A 19 -4.43 21.09 -5.52
N TRP A 20 -3.32 20.34 -5.59
CA TRP A 20 -2.08 20.80 -6.20
C TRP A 20 -2.19 20.92 -7.73
N ALA A 21 -2.83 19.95 -8.39
CA ALA A 21 -2.96 19.91 -9.84
C ALA A 21 -3.89 21.00 -10.40
N SER A 22 -4.82 21.53 -9.60
CA SER A 22 -5.77 22.56 -10.02
C SER A 22 -6.23 23.43 -8.84
N PRO A 23 -6.01 24.77 -8.85
CA PRO A 23 -6.47 25.66 -7.78
C PRO A 23 -7.99 25.77 -7.72
N ASP A 24 -8.69 25.40 -8.79
CA ASP A 24 -10.15 25.40 -8.84
C ASP A 24 -10.76 24.16 -8.18
N ILE A 25 -9.94 23.18 -7.76
CA ILE A 25 -10.38 21.99 -7.04
C ILE A 25 -10.25 22.20 -5.53
N GLU A 26 -11.39 22.25 -4.85
CA GLU A 26 -11.49 22.16 -3.40
C GLU A 26 -11.76 20.69 -3.02
N ALA A 27 -10.69 19.94 -2.76
CA ALA A 27 -10.79 18.52 -2.40
C ALA A 27 -10.99 18.33 -0.89
N THR A 28 -11.95 17.49 -0.50
CA THR A 28 -12.18 17.03 0.88
C THR A 28 -12.01 15.52 0.95
N GLU A 29 -11.07 15.05 1.76
CA GLU A 29 -10.88 13.63 2.01
C GLU A 29 -11.91 13.07 2.99
N ILE A 30 -12.38 11.85 2.72
CA ILE A 30 -13.26 11.08 3.59
C ILE A 30 -12.65 9.68 3.73
N VAL A 31 -11.92 9.48 4.83
CA VAL A 31 -11.15 8.25 5.07
C VAL A 31 -12.01 7.19 5.78
N TRP A 32 -12.08 5.99 5.21
CA TRP A 32 -12.93 4.90 5.71
C TRP A 32 -12.64 4.48 7.16
N SER A 33 -11.39 4.58 7.61
CA SER A 33 -11.05 4.25 9.01
C SER A 33 -11.66 5.22 10.02
N GLY A 34 -12.11 6.40 9.59
CA GLY A 34 -12.87 7.34 10.42
C GLY A 34 -14.38 7.06 10.49
N VAL A 35 -14.88 6.11 9.68
CA VAL A 35 -16.30 5.76 9.66
C VAL A 35 -16.58 4.77 10.78
N ARG A 36 -17.48 5.15 11.70
CA ARG A 36 -17.64 4.49 13.01
C ARG A 36 -18.63 3.34 12.95
N ASP A 37 -19.76 3.60 12.29
CA ASP A 37 -20.88 2.69 12.18
C ASP A 37 -21.71 3.03 10.92
N GLU A 38 -22.74 2.23 10.66
CA GLU A 38 -23.63 2.42 9.51
C GLU A 38 -24.36 3.79 9.56
N THR A 39 -24.70 4.30 10.75
CA THR A 39 -25.34 5.62 10.90
C THR A 39 -24.41 6.74 10.46
N HIS A 40 -23.15 6.70 10.86
CA HIS A 40 -22.13 7.65 10.40
C HIS A 40 -21.91 7.50 8.88
N ALA A 41 -21.93 6.28 8.36
CA ALA A 41 -21.83 6.02 6.92
C ALA A 41 -23.02 6.60 6.13
N GLU A 42 -24.24 6.54 6.67
CA GLU A 42 -25.44 7.15 6.09
C GLU A 42 -25.35 8.68 6.08
N GLN A 43 -24.85 9.28 7.17
CA GLN A 43 -24.60 10.73 7.23
C GLN A 43 -23.59 11.20 6.19
N ILE A 44 -22.49 10.46 6.01
CA ILE A 44 -21.49 10.72 4.98
C ILE A 44 -22.12 10.61 3.59
N ARG A 45 -22.87 9.53 3.32
CA ARG A 45 -23.55 9.35 2.02
C ARG A 45 -24.46 10.53 1.72
N ASP A 46 -25.25 10.97 2.69
CA ASP A 46 -26.21 12.05 2.49
C ASP A 46 -25.51 13.41 2.26
N SER A 47 -24.33 13.61 2.83
CA SER A 47 -23.53 14.82 2.57
C SER A 47 -22.88 14.84 1.18
N LEU A 48 -22.77 13.70 0.48
CA LEU A 48 -22.16 13.63 -0.85
C LEU A 48 -22.88 14.48 -1.90
N ALA A 49 -24.18 14.75 -1.71
CA ALA A 49 -24.97 15.60 -2.62
C ALA A 49 -24.50 17.08 -2.63
N ALA A 50 -23.69 17.50 -1.66
CA ALA A 50 -23.13 18.85 -1.60
C ALA A 50 -21.86 19.05 -2.44
N TYR A 51 -21.32 17.97 -3.04
CA TYR A 51 -20.11 18.00 -3.85
C TYR A 51 -20.44 17.97 -5.35
N ASP A 52 -19.64 18.66 -6.15
CA ASP A 52 -19.78 18.70 -7.60
C ASP A 52 -19.32 17.38 -8.26
N LEU A 53 -18.41 16.67 -7.58
CA LEU A 53 -17.76 15.43 -8.01
C LEU A 53 -17.43 14.58 -6.78
N VAL A 54 -17.65 13.27 -6.89
CA VAL A 54 -17.25 12.30 -5.88
C VAL A 54 -16.26 11.32 -6.50
N LEU A 55 -15.05 11.27 -5.96
CA LEU A 55 -14.05 10.26 -6.29
C LEU A 55 -14.08 9.20 -5.20
N SER A 56 -14.24 7.93 -5.54
CA SER A 56 -14.36 6.88 -4.54
C SER A 56 -13.56 5.62 -4.88
N GLN A 57 -12.84 5.07 -3.91
CA GLN A 57 -12.41 3.68 -4.01
C GLN A 57 -13.63 2.75 -3.84
N PRO A 58 -13.67 1.58 -4.49
CA PRO A 58 -14.73 0.61 -4.23
C PRO A 58 -14.69 0.11 -2.78
N TYR A 59 -15.76 0.38 -2.02
CA TYR A 59 -15.89 0.01 -0.61
C TYR A 59 -16.96 -1.06 -0.37
N LYS A 60 -16.72 -1.94 0.62
CA LYS A 60 -17.64 -3.05 0.95
C LYS A 60 -18.03 -3.14 2.43
N GLY A 61 -17.42 -2.34 3.31
CA GLY A 61 -17.60 -2.44 4.77
C GLY A 61 -19.00 -2.02 5.23
N PHE A 62 -19.33 -0.74 5.03
CA PHE A 62 -20.64 -0.17 5.34
C PHE A 62 -21.56 -0.25 4.13
N ARG A 63 -22.83 -0.59 4.34
CA ARG A 63 -23.80 -0.73 3.25
C ARG A 63 -24.03 0.64 2.60
N ALA A 64 -24.20 1.70 3.37
CA ALA A 64 -24.47 3.06 2.89
C ALA A 64 -23.43 3.62 1.89
N LEU A 65 -22.18 3.15 1.98
CA LEU A 65 -21.06 3.60 1.15
C LEU A 65 -20.67 2.58 0.07
N ARG A 66 -21.54 1.62 -0.26
CA ARG A 66 -21.33 0.72 -1.40
C ARG A 66 -21.52 1.46 -2.73
N PRO A 67 -20.81 1.08 -3.81
CA PRO A 67 -20.86 1.77 -5.09
C PRO A 67 -22.28 2.10 -5.59
N LYS A 68 -23.16 1.10 -5.64
CA LYS A 68 -24.57 1.28 -6.07
C LYS A 68 -25.33 2.37 -5.29
N LEU A 69 -25.02 2.55 -4.01
CA LEU A 69 -25.65 3.60 -3.21
C LEU A 69 -24.94 4.94 -3.43
N ILE A 70 -23.61 4.97 -3.52
CA ILE A 70 -22.90 6.20 -3.90
C ILE A 70 -23.41 6.72 -5.24
N ASP A 71 -23.50 5.89 -6.27
CA ASP A 71 -23.98 6.27 -7.62
C ASP A 71 -25.39 6.88 -7.61
N ARG A 72 -26.24 6.44 -6.66
CA ARG A 72 -27.61 6.95 -6.52
C ARG A 72 -27.66 8.36 -5.93
N PHE A 73 -26.77 8.68 -5.01
CA PHE A 73 -26.78 9.96 -4.27
C PHE A 73 -25.76 10.97 -4.80
N ALA A 74 -24.74 10.49 -5.52
CA ALA A 74 -23.71 11.27 -6.20
C ALA A 74 -23.67 10.85 -7.67
N PRO A 75 -24.53 11.41 -8.55
CA PRO A 75 -24.64 10.99 -9.94
C PRO A 75 -23.38 11.25 -10.78
N ARG A 76 -22.44 12.05 -10.27
CA ARG A 76 -21.11 12.27 -10.86
C ARG A 76 -20.03 11.51 -10.09
N ALA A 77 -20.36 10.35 -9.51
CA ALA A 77 -19.36 9.51 -8.86
C ALA A 77 -18.42 8.86 -9.89
N ILE A 78 -17.12 8.90 -9.59
CA ILE A 78 -16.05 8.29 -10.38
C ILE A 78 -15.23 7.42 -9.44
N TYR A 79 -14.85 6.25 -9.92
CA TYR A 79 -14.08 5.31 -9.11
C TYR A 79 -12.61 5.32 -9.47
N TYR A 80 -11.76 5.21 -8.46
CA TYR A 80 -10.32 5.08 -8.62
C TYR A 80 -9.81 3.83 -7.90
N PRO A 81 -8.74 3.19 -8.38
CA PRO A 81 -8.28 1.94 -7.80
C PRO A 81 -7.64 2.19 -6.43
N ARG A 82 -7.64 1.15 -5.61
CA ARG A 82 -6.72 1.08 -4.47
C ARG A 82 -5.33 0.83 -5.02
N PHE A 83 -4.35 1.54 -4.49
CA PHE A 83 -2.95 1.20 -4.71
C PHE A 83 -2.57 0.01 -3.84
N TYR A 84 -2.00 -1.00 -4.47
CA TYR A 84 -1.41 -2.15 -3.82
C TYR A 84 -0.23 -2.67 -4.64
N PHE A 85 0.99 -2.50 -4.13
CA PHE A 85 2.21 -2.83 -4.86
C PHE A 85 3.20 -3.61 -4.00
N THR A 86 3.28 -4.94 -4.19
CA THR A 86 4.23 -5.79 -3.45
C THR A 86 5.61 -5.84 -4.06
N GLY A 87 5.82 -5.29 -5.26
CA GLY A 87 7.09 -5.40 -5.99
C GLY A 87 8.31 -4.80 -5.28
N LEU A 88 8.10 -3.77 -4.45
CA LEU A 88 9.15 -3.18 -3.62
C LEU A 88 9.37 -3.97 -2.31
N HIS A 89 8.32 -4.65 -1.84
CA HIS A 89 8.27 -5.29 -0.52
C HIS A 89 7.69 -6.73 -0.64
N PRO A 90 8.32 -7.64 -1.41
CA PRO A 90 7.72 -8.94 -1.75
C PRO A 90 7.51 -9.86 -0.54
N ASP A 91 8.26 -9.61 0.53
CA ASP A 91 8.16 -10.32 1.80
C ASP A 91 7.02 -9.81 2.70
N ALA A 92 6.52 -8.59 2.48
CA ALA A 92 5.49 -7.97 3.30
C ALA A 92 4.10 -8.57 2.98
N ARG A 93 3.56 -9.33 3.94
CA ARG A 93 2.25 -9.97 3.83
C ARG A 93 1.29 -9.47 4.89
N LYS A 94 0.06 -9.21 4.48
CA LYS A 94 -1.00 -8.82 5.41
C LYS A 94 -1.56 -10.06 6.09
N MET A 95 -1.52 -10.10 7.42
CA MET A 95 -2.27 -11.06 8.23
C MET A 95 -3.56 -10.41 8.72
N THR A 96 -4.69 -11.05 8.47
CA THR A 96 -6.02 -10.58 8.91
C THR A 96 -6.42 -11.16 10.27
N VAL A 97 -5.83 -12.28 10.64
CA VAL A 97 -5.97 -12.94 11.94
C VAL A 97 -4.56 -13.30 12.36
N GLY A 98 -4.10 -12.73 13.46
CA GLY A 98 -2.72 -12.85 13.88
C GLY A 98 -2.55 -12.32 15.30
N PRO A 99 -1.39 -12.56 15.90
CA PRO A 99 -1.11 -12.11 17.25
C PRO A 99 -1.25 -10.59 17.30
N GLY A 100 -2.24 -10.09 18.06
CA GLY A 100 -2.59 -8.66 18.11
C GLY A 100 -1.49 -7.74 18.67
N SER A 101 -0.29 -8.26 18.91
CA SER A 101 0.85 -7.60 19.52
C SER A 101 2.04 -7.36 18.57
N PHE A 102 1.89 -7.53 17.25
CA PHE A 102 2.97 -7.15 16.33
C PHE A 102 2.98 -5.64 16.09
N GLN A 103 4.11 -4.98 16.38
CA GLN A 103 4.23 -3.53 16.36
C GLN A 103 4.19 -2.90 14.96
N PHE A 104 4.27 -3.72 13.91
CA PHE A 104 4.06 -3.32 12.53
C PHE A 104 2.62 -3.61 12.04
N GLY A 105 1.71 -3.73 13.01
CA GLY A 105 0.29 -3.92 12.79
C GLY A 105 0.01 -5.26 12.12
N VAL A 106 -0.59 -5.18 10.94
CA VAL A 106 -1.04 -6.35 10.16
C VAL A 106 -0.02 -6.82 9.14
N TRP A 107 1.10 -6.13 8.97
CA TRP A 107 2.14 -6.51 8.02
C TRP A 107 3.14 -7.44 8.70
N HIS A 108 3.42 -8.58 8.08
CA HIS A 108 4.33 -9.59 8.59
C HIS A 108 5.26 -10.08 7.47
N SER A 109 6.42 -10.58 7.87
CA SER A 109 7.39 -11.15 6.95
C SER A 109 6.98 -12.59 6.61
N ASN A 110 6.77 -12.85 5.31
CA ASN A 110 6.48 -14.21 4.83
C ASN A 110 7.62 -15.18 5.15
N LEU A 111 8.85 -14.73 4.99
CA LEU A 111 10.04 -15.50 5.30
C LEU A 111 10.15 -15.80 6.80
N ALA A 112 9.91 -14.81 7.67
CA ALA A 112 9.91 -15.02 9.12
C ALA A 112 8.82 -16.01 9.57
N MET A 113 7.61 -15.90 9.00
CA MET A 113 6.53 -16.86 9.28
C MET A 113 6.92 -18.28 8.85
N ALA A 114 7.50 -18.43 7.66
CA ALA A 114 7.90 -19.74 7.14
C ALA A 114 9.02 -20.35 7.99
N ALA A 115 10.02 -19.55 8.36
CA ALA A 115 11.11 -19.95 9.24
C ALA A 115 10.59 -20.37 10.64
N PHE A 116 9.63 -19.62 11.20
CA PHE A 116 8.98 -19.97 12.46
C PHE A 116 8.26 -21.32 12.40
N VAL A 117 7.44 -21.54 11.36
CA VAL A 117 6.72 -22.81 11.16
C VAL A 117 7.69 -23.99 11.00
N ARG A 118 8.88 -23.73 10.42
CA ARG A 118 9.94 -24.72 10.27
C ARG A 118 10.77 -24.96 11.54
N GLY A 119 10.53 -24.20 12.60
CA GLY A 119 11.26 -24.31 13.86
C GLY A 119 12.66 -23.70 13.81
N VAL A 120 12.95 -22.86 12.82
CA VAL A 120 14.24 -22.16 12.70
C VAL A 120 14.36 -21.12 13.81
N PRO A 121 15.43 -21.12 14.63
CA PRO A 121 15.66 -20.12 15.65
C PRO A 121 15.80 -18.70 15.08
N VAL A 122 15.42 -17.69 15.87
CA VAL A 122 15.50 -16.27 15.48
C VAL A 122 16.90 -15.87 14.98
N GLN A 123 17.95 -16.40 15.62
CA GLN A 123 19.35 -16.11 15.28
C GLN A 123 19.72 -16.63 13.88
N GLU A 124 19.21 -17.80 13.51
CA GLU A 124 19.48 -18.43 12.20
C GLU A 124 18.53 -17.89 11.12
N ALA A 125 17.33 -17.45 11.50
CA ALA A 125 16.35 -16.90 10.58
C ALA A 125 16.84 -15.64 9.85
N ALA A 126 17.73 -14.85 10.46
CA ALA A 126 18.32 -13.68 9.83
C ALA A 126 19.18 -14.05 8.60
N ASP A 127 19.87 -15.19 8.64
CA ASP A 127 20.71 -15.67 7.53
C ASP A 127 19.87 -16.07 6.32
N LEU A 128 18.56 -16.28 6.49
CA LEU A 128 17.65 -16.58 5.39
C LEU A 128 17.36 -15.37 4.49
N TYR A 129 17.64 -14.15 4.95
CA TYR A 129 17.37 -12.91 4.22
C TYR A 129 18.49 -12.61 3.22
N ASN A 130 18.53 -13.38 2.14
CA ASN A 130 19.58 -13.32 1.14
C ASN A 130 19.06 -13.55 -0.29
N ALA A 131 19.91 -13.22 -1.27
CA ALA A 131 19.55 -13.24 -2.69
C ALA A 131 19.09 -14.62 -3.18
N TYR A 132 19.69 -15.69 -2.66
CA TYR A 132 19.35 -17.04 -3.06
C TYR A 132 17.92 -17.39 -2.65
N LEU A 133 17.58 -17.16 -1.38
CA LEU A 133 16.22 -17.44 -0.89
C LEU A 133 15.17 -16.53 -1.51
N TYR A 134 15.49 -15.27 -1.78
CA TYR A 134 14.59 -14.38 -2.52
C TYR A 134 14.31 -14.90 -3.94
N GLY A 135 15.33 -15.45 -4.61
CA GLY A 135 15.18 -16.08 -5.92
C GLY A 135 14.24 -17.28 -5.91
N VAL A 136 14.45 -18.24 -4.99
CA VAL A 136 13.61 -19.45 -4.93
C VAL A 136 12.19 -19.19 -4.40
N LEU A 137 12.00 -18.13 -3.61
CA LEU A 137 10.68 -17.67 -3.15
C LEU A 137 9.96 -16.78 -4.18
N GLY A 138 10.58 -16.48 -5.32
CA GLY A 138 9.99 -15.69 -6.40
C GLY A 138 9.90 -14.19 -6.12
N TYR A 139 10.66 -13.66 -5.15
CA TYR A 139 10.57 -12.25 -4.73
C TYR A 139 10.92 -11.28 -5.87
N TYR A 140 11.73 -11.71 -6.83
CA TYR A 140 12.11 -10.92 -7.99
C TYR A 140 11.05 -10.88 -9.09
N ASP A 141 10.07 -11.78 -9.07
CA ASP A 141 8.98 -11.82 -10.05
C ASP A 141 7.80 -10.94 -9.59
N ASP A 142 7.75 -10.60 -8.31
CA ASP A 142 6.68 -9.83 -7.69
C ASP A 142 6.54 -8.42 -8.27
N TYR A 143 7.62 -7.81 -8.74
CA TYR A 143 7.58 -6.47 -9.33
C TYR A 143 6.72 -6.41 -10.59
N ALA A 144 7.04 -7.23 -11.59
CA ALA A 144 6.30 -7.26 -12.84
C ALA A 144 4.84 -7.69 -12.63
N ARG A 145 4.61 -8.62 -11.70
CA ARG A 145 3.26 -9.05 -11.34
C ARG A 145 2.45 -7.93 -10.69
N ALA A 146 3.03 -7.22 -9.72
CA ALA A 146 2.36 -6.12 -9.02
C ALA A 146 2.08 -4.94 -9.96
N GLU A 147 3.03 -4.60 -10.84
CA GLU A 147 2.87 -3.59 -11.89
C GLU A 147 1.69 -3.93 -12.80
N ALA A 148 1.66 -5.15 -13.35
CA ALA A 148 0.57 -5.59 -14.22
C ALA A 148 -0.80 -5.55 -13.54
N LEU A 149 -0.89 -6.00 -12.28
CA LEU A 149 -2.13 -5.97 -11.50
C LEU A 149 -2.62 -4.54 -11.23
N GLN A 150 -1.71 -3.62 -10.90
CA GLN A 150 -2.09 -2.23 -10.63
C GLN A 150 -2.51 -1.48 -11.89
N ILE A 151 -1.83 -1.71 -13.02
CA ILE A 151 -2.22 -1.16 -14.33
C ILE A 151 -3.59 -1.71 -14.75
N ASP A 152 -3.83 -3.02 -14.60
CA ASP A 152 -5.12 -3.62 -14.93
C ASP A 152 -6.25 -3.06 -14.04
N ALA A 153 -5.99 -2.87 -12.74
CA ALA A 153 -6.95 -2.24 -11.83
C ALA A 153 -7.31 -0.80 -12.24
N GLY A 154 -6.33 -0.03 -12.77
CA GLY A 154 -6.59 1.29 -13.37
C GLY A 154 -7.44 1.19 -14.63
N ARG A 155 -7.07 0.30 -15.56
CA ARG A 155 -7.77 0.11 -16.84
C ARG A 155 -9.23 -0.32 -16.66
N GLN A 156 -9.51 -1.19 -15.68
CA GLN A 156 -10.89 -1.57 -15.31
C GLN A 156 -11.76 -0.38 -14.91
N LEU A 157 -11.15 0.74 -14.52
CA LEU A 157 -11.79 1.99 -14.14
C LEU A 157 -11.61 3.10 -15.20
N GLY A 158 -11.08 2.77 -16.38
CA GLY A 158 -10.85 3.72 -17.46
C GLY A 158 -9.64 4.64 -17.27
N LEU A 159 -8.71 4.28 -16.37
CA LEU A 159 -7.48 5.03 -16.12
C LEU A 159 -6.29 4.33 -16.78
N ASP A 160 -5.39 5.10 -17.39
CA ASP A 160 -4.10 4.59 -17.86
C ASP A 160 -2.98 5.05 -16.91
N LEU A 161 -2.27 4.07 -16.34
CA LEU A 161 -1.17 4.28 -15.39
C LEU A 161 0.16 3.74 -15.93
N ALA A 162 0.19 3.22 -17.16
CA ALA A 162 1.35 2.51 -17.68
C ALA A 162 2.59 3.42 -17.80
N GLU A 163 2.41 4.64 -18.30
CA GLU A 163 3.50 5.62 -18.43
C GLU A 163 4.03 6.06 -17.06
N ALA A 164 3.15 6.22 -16.08
CA ALA A 164 3.55 6.56 -14.72
C ALA A 164 4.43 5.45 -14.10
N PHE A 165 4.04 4.19 -14.26
CA PHE A 165 4.83 3.04 -13.79
C PHE A 165 6.20 2.95 -14.48
N GLU A 166 6.26 3.20 -15.79
CA GLU A 166 7.55 3.28 -16.50
C GLU A 166 8.43 4.36 -15.89
N GLY A 167 7.87 5.54 -15.60
CA GLY A 167 8.57 6.64 -14.96
C GLY A 167 9.09 6.31 -13.57
N TRP A 168 8.43 5.42 -12.82
CA TRP A 168 8.85 5.02 -11.47
C TRP A 168 9.87 3.88 -11.45
N ARG A 169 10.22 3.29 -12.60
CA ARG A 169 11.22 2.24 -12.64
C ARG A 169 12.54 2.73 -12.07
N GLY A 170 13.14 1.89 -11.22
CA GLY A 170 14.37 2.24 -10.54
C GLY A 170 14.22 3.30 -9.44
N GLN A 171 13.00 3.63 -9.01
CA GLN A 171 12.74 4.57 -7.92
C GLN A 171 12.00 3.90 -6.76
N VAL A 172 12.12 4.50 -5.57
CA VAL A 172 11.24 4.19 -4.44
C VAL A 172 10.01 5.09 -4.56
N PHE A 173 8.83 4.48 -4.58
CA PHE A 173 7.55 5.19 -4.71
C PHE A 173 6.47 4.71 -3.73
N ALA A 174 6.85 3.85 -2.78
CA ALA A 174 5.99 3.41 -1.69
C ALA A 174 6.86 2.99 -0.50
N ASP A 175 6.36 3.26 0.71
CA ASP A 175 7.00 2.89 1.98
C ASP A 175 6.56 1.50 2.46
N ASP A 176 5.40 1.04 2.04
CA ASP A 176 4.90 -0.31 2.26
C ASP A 176 3.95 -0.71 1.10
N PRO A 177 3.40 -1.93 1.05
CA PRO A 177 2.54 -2.34 -0.06
C PRO A 177 1.29 -1.49 -0.31
N VAL A 178 0.84 -0.65 0.63
CA VAL A 178 -0.38 0.17 0.51
C VAL A 178 -0.13 1.68 0.71
N HIS A 179 1.00 2.08 1.32
CA HIS A 179 1.38 3.48 1.50
C HIS A 179 2.35 3.91 0.40
N GLN A 180 1.74 4.40 -0.68
CA GLN A 180 2.42 5.05 -1.78
C GLN A 180 2.96 6.44 -1.39
N HIS A 181 4.02 6.87 -2.06
CA HIS A 181 4.46 8.25 -2.01
C HIS A 181 3.49 9.15 -2.78
N LEU A 182 3.50 10.44 -2.47
CA LEU A 182 2.64 11.44 -3.12
C LEU A 182 2.75 11.43 -4.65
N THR A 183 3.92 11.10 -5.21
CA THR A 183 4.14 10.97 -6.66
C THR A 183 3.12 10.02 -7.33
N VAL A 184 2.74 8.94 -6.65
CA VAL A 184 1.71 8.00 -7.13
C VAL A 184 0.32 8.64 -7.07
N GLY A 185 0.05 9.40 -6.01
CA GLY A 185 -1.17 10.20 -5.90
C GLY A 185 -1.30 11.26 -7.01
N VAL A 186 -0.19 11.88 -7.40
CA VAL A 186 -0.12 12.84 -8.52
C VAL A 186 -0.47 12.17 -9.84
N ALA A 187 0.18 11.05 -10.17
CA ALA A 187 -0.15 10.32 -11.40
C ALA A 187 -1.61 9.86 -11.44
N MET A 188 -2.16 9.42 -10.30
CA MET A 188 -3.57 9.07 -10.17
C MET A 188 -4.49 10.27 -10.43
N ALA A 189 -4.16 11.43 -9.83
CA ALA A 189 -4.91 12.67 -10.05
C ALA A 189 -4.86 13.10 -11.52
N GLU A 190 -3.69 13.05 -12.15
CA GLU A 190 -3.51 13.40 -13.56
C GLU A 190 -4.27 12.46 -14.49
N ALA A 191 -4.24 11.16 -14.23
CA ALA A 191 -5.03 10.17 -14.98
C ALA A 191 -6.53 10.44 -14.85
N LEU A 192 -7.02 10.77 -13.65
CA LEU A 192 -8.43 11.12 -13.41
C LEU A 192 -8.84 12.43 -14.11
N ILE A 193 -7.99 13.46 -14.02
CA ILE A 193 -8.21 14.74 -14.69
C ILE A 193 -8.31 14.53 -16.20
N ALA A 194 -7.37 13.79 -16.78
CA ALA A 194 -7.33 13.50 -18.21
C ALA A 194 -8.54 12.66 -18.67
N ALA A 195 -8.85 11.57 -17.95
CA ALA A 195 -9.93 10.66 -18.30
C ALA A 195 -11.33 11.32 -18.23
N HIS A 196 -11.48 12.36 -17.42
CA HIS A 196 -12.77 13.00 -17.16
C HIS A 196 -12.87 14.46 -17.59
N GLY A 197 -11.84 14.96 -18.30
CA GLY A 197 -11.83 16.32 -18.84
C GLY A 197 -11.95 17.39 -17.76
N LEU A 198 -11.29 17.18 -16.61
CA LEU A 198 -11.24 18.20 -15.55
C LEU A 198 -10.20 19.27 -15.91
N ASP A 199 -10.43 20.50 -15.44
CA ASP A 199 -9.48 21.59 -15.64
C ASP A 199 -8.21 21.37 -14.81
N ARG A 200 -7.05 21.57 -15.43
CA ARG A 200 -5.73 21.44 -14.81
C ARG A 200 -4.92 22.71 -14.94
N THR A 201 -4.13 23.00 -13.92
CA THR A 201 -3.08 24.03 -14.01
C THR A 201 -2.02 23.58 -15.01
N PRO A 202 -1.60 24.45 -15.95
CA PRO A 202 -0.42 24.21 -16.77
C PRO A 202 0.81 23.91 -15.91
N ASP A 203 1.67 23.00 -16.35
CA ASP A 203 2.77 22.50 -15.53
C ASP A 203 3.74 23.62 -15.12
N GLU A 204 3.97 24.60 -16.01
CA GLU A 204 4.78 25.79 -15.76
C GLU A 204 4.23 26.74 -14.69
N ALA A 205 2.94 26.65 -14.39
CA ALA A 205 2.26 27.47 -13.40
C ALA A 205 2.03 26.74 -12.07
N ARG A 206 2.45 25.46 -11.96
CA ARG A 206 2.32 24.69 -10.72
C ARG A 206 3.42 25.07 -9.73
N GLY A 207 3.05 25.19 -8.46
CA GLY A 207 3.98 25.32 -7.35
C GLY A 207 4.71 24.01 -7.04
N PRO A 208 5.62 24.00 -6.05
CA PRO A 208 6.24 22.77 -5.57
C PRO A 208 5.18 21.77 -5.07
N LEU A 209 5.49 20.48 -5.15
CA LEU A 209 4.63 19.45 -4.57
C LEU A 209 4.41 19.71 -3.08
N PRO A 210 3.19 19.48 -2.56
CA PRO A 210 2.95 19.59 -1.13
C PRO A 210 3.67 18.49 -0.36
N ALA A 211 3.72 18.63 0.97
CA ALA A 211 4.19 17.57 1.84
C ALA A 211 3.33 16.31 1.65
N ASP A 212 3.96 15.14 1.66
CA ASP A 212 3.26 13.87 1.48
C ASP A 212 2.37 13.57 2.70
N PRO A 213 1.04 13.45 2.53
CA PRO A 213 0.12 13.17 3.64
C PRO A 213 0.29 11.80 4.28
N LEU A 214 1.01 10.88 3.63
CA LEU A 214 1.31 9.54 4.14
C LEU A 214 2.75 9.42 4.65
N ALA A 215 3.56 10.48 4.54
CA ALA A 215 4.90 10.50 5.12
C ALA A 215 4.85 10.25 6.63
N GLY A 216 5.88 9.55 7.12
CA GLY A 216 5.98 9.19 8.54
C GLY A 216 5.09 8.02 8.95
N GLY A 217 4.43 7.37 7.99
CA GLY A 217 3.74 6.11 8.21
C GLY A 217 4.68 4.94 8.51
N PHE A 218 4.13 3.73 8.44
CA PHE A 218 4.90 2.51 8.53
C PHE A 218 5.79 2.34 7.28
N VAL A 219 7.06 2.01 7.49
CA VAL A 219 8.03 1.71 6.42
C VAL A 219 8.46 0.25 6.54
N TRP A 220 8.18 -0.52 5.50
CA TRP A 220 8.76 -1.83 5.26
C TRP A 220 10.01 -1.65 4.39
N PRO A 221 11.20 -2.13 4.80
CA PRO A 221 12.42 -1.91 4.04
C PRO A 221 12.39 -2.66 2.70
N ILE A 222 12.94 -2.01 1.67
CA ILE A 222 13.31 -2.69 0.42
C ILE A 222 14.63 -3.41 0.67
N TYR A 223 14.65 -4.73 0.50
CA TYR A 223 15.88 -5.49 0.72
C TYR A 223 16.95 -5.13 -0.32
N PRO A 224 18.23 -5.04 0.08
CA PRO A 224 19.31 -4.62 -0.83
C PRO A 224 19.38 -5.44 -2.13
N GLU A 225 19.13 -6.74 -2.05
CA GLU A 225 19.10 -7.65 -3.18
C GLU A 225 17.93 -7.37 -4.12
N VAL A 226 16.75 -7.04 -3.58
CA VAL A 226 15.56 -6.64 -4.36
C VAL A 226 15.83 -5.30 -5.04
N ALA A 227 16.38 -4.33 -4.30
CA ALA A 227 16.78 -3.03 -4.85
C ALA A 227 17.78 -3.20 -6.00
N ARG A 228 18.83 -4.00 -5.83
CA ARG A 228 19.81 -4.29 -6.89
C ARG A 228 19.17 -4.98 -8.09
N ARG A 229 18.30 -5.97 -7.88
CA ARG A 229 17.63 -6.71 -8.97
C ARG A 229 16.81 -5.79 -9.87
N HIS A 230 16.13 -4.81 -9.28
CA HIS A 230 15.24 -3.89 -9.99
C HIS A 230 15.87 -2.51 -10.25
N THR A 231 17.18 -2.37 -10.02
CA THR A 231 17.93 -1.11 -10.22
C THR A 231 17.31 0.07 -9.46
N ILE A 232 16.75 -0.19 -8.27
CA ILE A 232 16.12 0.83 -7.44
C ILE A 232 17.19 1.70 -6.79
N THR A 233 17.19 2.97 -7.15
CA THR A 233 18.02 4.02 -6.59
C THR A 233 17.34 4.65 -5.38
N GLY A 234 18.11 5.17 -4.42
CA GLY A 234 17.56 5.80 -3.20
C GLY A 234 17.16 4.84 -2.08
N ALA A 235 17.05 3.53 -2.34
CA ALA A 235 16.86 2.49 -1.32
C ALA A 235 18.15 2.15 -0.53
N ALA A 236 19.23 2.91 -0.76
CA ALA A 236 20.61 2.56 -0.41
C ALA A 236 20.99 2.85 1.05
N ALA A 237 20.20 2.38 2.01
CA ALA A 237 20.77 2.07 3.32
C ALA A 237 21.31 0.62 3.25
N PRO A 238 22.56 0.35 3.67
CA PRO A 238 23.05 -1.02 3.79
C PRO A 238 22.26 -1.83 4.82
N ASP A 239 21.51 -1.14 5.69
CA ASP A 239 20.76 -1.72 6.78
C ASP A 239 19.27 -1.86 6.43
N VAL A 240 18.72 -3.04 6.72
CA VAL A 240 17.29 -3.34 6.62
C VAL A 240 16.60 -2.73 7.84
N ILE A 241 16.03 -1.54 7.66
CA ILE A 241 15.41 -0.76 8.74
C ILE A 241 13.88 -0.72 8.60
N PHE A 242 13.20 -1.12 9.67
CA PHE A 242 11.75 -1.00 9.82
C PHE A 242 11.42 0.23 10.67
N ARG A 243 10.49 1.06 10.17
CA ARG A 243 10.08 2.31 10.85
C ARG A 243 8.58 2.32 11.07
N ASN A 244 8.15 2.87 12.19
CA ASN A 244 6.77 3.26 12.47
C ASN A 244 6.83 4.60 13.22
N ALA A 245 5.89 5.52 12.97
CA ALA A 245 5.82 6.85 13.58
C ALA A 245 5.89 6.83 15.12
N GLU A 246 5.41 5.75 15.74
CA GLU A 246 5.35 5.60 17.20
C GLU A 246 6.63 5.01 17.81
N ARG A 247 7.67 4.75 17.00
CA ARG A 247 8.84 3.96 17.40
C ARG A 247 10.17 4.68 17.18
N ASP A 248 10.86 4.92 18.30
CA ASP A 248 12.24 5.42 18.36
C ASP A 248 13.03 4.59 19.41
N PRO A 249 14.16 3.95 19.04
CA PRO A 249 14.80 3.94 17.73
C PRO A 249 14.11 3.02 16.72
N GLU A 250 14.41 3.28 15.43
CA GLU A 250 14.12 2.36 14.33
C GLU A 250 14.75 0.98 14.56
N VAL A 251 14.24 -0.06 13.90
CA VAL A 251 14.73 -1.43 14.14
C VAL A 251 15.31 -2.11 12.93
N GLY A 252 16.40 -2.83 13.18
CA GLY A 252 16.98 -3.74 12.22
C GLY A 252 16.23 -5.08 12.13
N LEU A 253 16.62 -5.87 11.13
CA LEU A 253 16.09 -7.22 10.87
C LEU A 253 16.07 -8.13 12.10
N GLN A 254 17.16 -8.19 12.88
CA GLN A 254 17.25 -9.07 14.04
C GLN A 254 16.16 -8.78 15.09
N GLN A 255 15.92 -7.50 15.36
CA GLN A 255 14.92 -7.08 16.34
C GLN A 255 13.50 -7.28 15.80
N MET A 256 13.27 -6.99 14.52
CA MET A 256 12.00 -7.32 13.85
C MET A 256 11.68 -8.81 13.98
N LEU A 257 12.65 -9.68 13.72
CA LEU A 257 12.48 -11.14 13.86
C LEU A 257 12.15 -11.52 15.30
N GLN A 258 12.88 -11.01 16.29
CA GLN A 258 12.63 -11.35 17.69
C GLN A 258 11.18 -11.02 18.11
N GLU A 259 10.67 -9.87 17.68
CA GLU A 259 9.30 -9.43 17.96
C GLU A 259 8.27 -10.24 17.18
N ALA A 260 8.54 -10.51 15.89
CA ALA A 260 7.68 -11.32 15.04
C ALA A 260 7.52 -12.73 15.61
N TYR A 261 8.62 -13.40 15.96
CA TYR A 261 8.62 -14.73 16.57
C TYR A 261 7.87 -14.77 17.91
N SER A 262 8.04 -13.74 18.73
CA SER A 262 7.30 -13.61 20.00
C SER A 262 5.80 -13.52 19.77
N ALA A 263 5.40 -12.75 18.75
CA ALA A 263 4.00 -12.65 18.33
C ALA A 263 3.53 -14.01 17.76
N TYR A 264 4.27 -14.65 16.86
CA TYR A 264 3.91 -15.93 16.26
C TYR A 264 3.71 -17.04 17.28
N ALA A 265 4.56 -17.09 18.32
CA ALA A 265 4.42 -18.02 19.43
C ALA A 265 3.11 -17.85 20.22
N ALA A 266 2.53 -16.64 20.24
CA ALA A 266 1.24 -16.38 20.88
C ALA A 266 0.04 -16.83 20.03
N ALA A 267 0.22 -17.06 18.72
CA ALA A 267 -0.85 -17.47 17.80
C ALA A 267 -0.34 -18.40 16.66
N PRO A 268 0.27 -19.55 16.99
CA PRO A 268 0.94 -20.40 16.00
C PRO A 268 -0.02 -21.00 14.97
N GLU A 269 -1.25 -21.32 15.38
CA GLU A 269 -2.30 -21.81 14.46
C GLU A 269 -2.72 -20.76 13.44
N ALA A 270 -2.79 -19.48 13.85
CA ALA A 270 -3.12 -18.39 12.95
C ALA A 270 -2.02 -18.17 11.91
N VAL A 271 -0.75 -18.30 12.32
CA VAL A 271 0.40 -18.26 11.40
C VAL A 271 0.33 -19.41 10.40
N ALA A 272 0.16 -20.65 10.88
CA ALA A 272 0.08 -21.83 10.02
C ALA A 272 -1.09 -21.79 9.02
N ALA A 273 -2.19 -21.12 9.38
CA ALA A 273 -3.36 -20.93 8.51
C ALA A 273 -3.22 -19.79 7.49
N GLN A 274 -2.11 -19.04 7.49
CA GLN A 274 -1.94 -17.89 6.60
C GLN A 274 -1.94 -18.33 5.13
N PRO A 275 -2.82 -17.75 4.28
CA PRO A 275 -2.87 -18.09 2.86
C PRO A 275 -1.53 -17.86 2.15
N GLY A 276 -1.09 -18.83 1.36
CA GLY A 276 0.17 -18.79 0.61
C GLY A 276 1.42 -19.16 1.43
N LEU A 277 1.33 -19.27 2.76
CA LEU A 277 2.49 -19.60 3.59
C LEU A 277 3.05 -21.01 3.33
N ALA A 278 2.17 -21.96 3.02
CA ALA A 278 2.55 -23.36 2.77
C ALA A 278 3.58 -23.49 1.64
N GLU A 279 3.51 -22.64 0.62
CA GLU A 279 4.48 -22.64 -0.48
C GLU A 279 5.86 -22.20 0.00
N ALA A 280 5.95 -21.14 0.81
CA ALA A 280 7.21 -20.68 1.37
C ALA A 280 7.83 -21.72 2.33
N VAL A 281 7.00 -22.35 3.18
CA VAL A 281 7.44 -23.42 4.10
C VAL A 281 8.01 -24.61 3.32
N GLU A 282 7.34 -25.02 2.25
CA GLU A 282 7.77 -26.13 1.40
C GLU A 282 9.05 -25.78 0.62
N THR A 283 9.18 -24.54 0.13
CA THR A 283 10.42 -24.06 -0.49
C THR A 283 11.58 -24.13 0.49
N LEU A 284 11.44 -23.59 1.71
CA LEU A 284 12.49 -23.71 2.73
C LEU A 284 12.87 -25.17 3.00
N ARG A 285 11.89 -26.08 3.03
CA ARG A 285 12.13 -27.51 3.25
C ARG A 285 12.94 -28.16 2.14
N ARG A 286 12.69 -27.76 0.89
CA ARG A 286 13.44 -28.23 -0.26
C ARG A 286 14.88 -27.71 -0.27
N GLU A 287 15.10 -26.51 0.25
CA GLU A 287 16.42 -25.90 0.38
C GLU A 287 17.22 -26.39 1.59
N GLY A 288 16.67 -27.32 2.39
CA GLY A 288 17.36 -27.89 3.55
C GLY A 288 17.44 -26.96 4.76
N VAL A 289 16.72 -25.85 4.73
CA VAL A 289 16.33 -25.06 5.91
C VAL A 289 15.28 -25.86 6.67
#